data_AF-A0A534TUD2-F1
#
_entry.id   AF-A0A534TUD2-F1
#
_cell.length_a   1.000
_cell.length_b   1.000
_cell.length_c   1.000
_cell.angle_alpha   90.00
_cell.angle_beta   90.00
_cell.angle_gamma   90.00
#
_symmetry.space_group_name_H-M   'P 1'
#
loop_
_entity.id
_entity.type
_entity.pdbx_description
1 polymer ?
#
loop_
_entity_poly.entity_id
_entity_poly.type
_entity_poly.pdbx_seq_one_letter_code
_entity_poly.pdbx_strand_id
1 'polypeptide(L)'
;ELYGVVQRDPRKQYDIREVIARLVDGSRLHEFKARYAPTIVTGFAHLHGYPVGIVANNGVLFSESALKGTHFIELCCARGVPLLFLQNITGFMVGKKYEQGGITKDGAKMVNAVANARVPKLTVVVGNSYGAGNYGMCGRAYSPRFLFMWPNARISVMGGEQAANTLLTVKLQQLAGRGETMTEEEQRAFQAPILAKYEEEGSAYYSTARLWDDGILDPAETRDALGLGLAASLGAPLVPTKFGVFRM
;
A
#
# COMPACT_ATOMS: atom_id res chain seq x y z
N GLU A 1 21.87 1.46 -5.34
CA GLU A 1 20.94 2.25 -6.20
C GLU A 1 19.59 2.54 -5.56
N LEU A 2 18.95 1.60 -4.84
CA LEU A 2 17.62 1.81 -4.22
C LEU A 2 17.53 3.08 -3.36
N TYR A 3 18.58 3.43 -2.61
CA TYR A 3 18.64 4.67 -1.82
C TYR A 3 18.46 5.96 -2.62
N GLY A 4 18.78 5.93 -3.93
CA GLY A 4 18.62 7.07 -4.84
C GLY A 4 17.31 7.07 -5.62
N VAL A 5 16.57 5.96 -5.64
CA VAL A 5 15.27 5.84 -6.30
C VAL A 5 14.17 6.45 -5.43
N VAL A 6 14.21 6.12 -4.13
CA VAL A 6 13.23 6.62 -3.15
C VAL A 6 13.45 8.10 -2.90
N GLN A 7 12.39 8.88 -3.06
CA GLN A 7 12.44 10.31 -2.81
C GLN A 7 12.53 10.58 -1.30
N ARG A 8 13.42 11.50 -0.90
CA ARG A 8 13.49 11.99 0.48
C ARG A 8 12.19 12.64 0.94
N ASP A 9 11.50 13.32 0.01
CA ASP A 9 10.17 13.85 0.24
C ASP A 9 9.13 12.78 -0.12
N PRO A 10 8.40 12.20 0.85
CA PRO A 10 7.44 11.12 0.60
C PRO A 10 6.22 11.58 -0.22
N ARG A 11 6.07 12.89 -0.47
CA ARG A 11 5.02 13.46 -1.33
C ARG A 11 5.40 13.39 -2.82
N LYS A 12 6.69 13.28 -3.13
CA LYS A 12 7.15 13.17 -4.52
C LYS A 12 6.97 11.74 -5.01
N GLN A 13 6.23 11.60 -6.10
CA GLN A 13 6.09 10.32 -6.77
C GLN A 13 7.40 9.94 -7.49
N TYR A 14 7.65 8.64 -7.55
CA TYR A 14 8.71 8.02 -8.34
C TYR A 14 8.12 6.80 -9.04
N ASP A 15 8.74 6.35 -10.13
CA ASP A 15 8.27 5.14 -10.82
C ASP A 15 8.64 3.91 -10.00
N ILE A 16 7.63 3.20 -9.50
CA ILE A 16 7.83 2.00 -8.70
C ILE A 16 8.55 0.87 -9.46
N ARG A 17 8.55 0.93 -10.80
CA ARG A 17 9.31 0.00 -11.64
C ARG A 17 10.80 0.05 -11.36
N GLU A 18 11.34 1.21 -10.98
CA GLU A 18 12.76 1.35 -10.61
C GLU A 18 13.10 0.55 -9.35
N VAL A 19 12.16 0.42 -8.41
CA VAL A 19 12.31 -0.49 -7.27
C VAL A 19 12.22 -1.93 -7.72
N ILE A 20 11.19 -2.28 -8.51
CA ILE A 20 10.99 -3.66 -8.99
C ILE A 20 12.21 -4.17 -9.75
N ALA A 21 12.76 -3.36 -10.67
CA ALA A 21 13.92 -3.72 -11.49
C ALA A 21 15.17 -4.09 -10.66
N ARG A 22 15.29 -3.58 -9.44
CA ARG A 22 16.41 -3.83 -8.51
C ARG A 22 16.15 -5.00 -7.56
N LEU A 23 14.91 -5.47 -7.49
CA LEU A 23 14.53 -6.59 -6.64
C LEU A 23 14.43 -7.91 -7.42
N VAL A 24 14.04 -7.89 -8.69
CA VAL A 24 13.74 -9.10 -9.46
C VAL A 24 14.92 -9.62 -10.28
N ASP A 25 14.91 -10.91 -10.58
CA ASP A 25 15.98 -11.60 -11.29
C ASP A 25 16.19 -11.05 -12.70
N GLY A 26 17.41 -10.58 -12.96
CA GLY A 26 17.80 -9.98 -14.22
C GLY A 26 16.98 -8.73 -14.59
N SER A 27 16.36 -8.07 -13.62
CA SER A 27 15.52 -6.88 -13.82
C SER A 27 14.35 -7.10 -14.79
N ARG A 28 13.90 -8.36 -14.95
CA ARG A 28 12.82 -8.73 -15.89
C ARG A 28 11.46 -8.74 -15.21
N LEU A 29 10.56 -7.90 -15.71
CA LEU A 29 9.16 -7.85 -15.32
C LEU A 29 8.26 -8.04 -16.54
N HIS A 30 7.39 -9.04 -16.51
CA HIS A 30 6.30 -9.18 -17.48
C HIS A 30 5.07 -8.46 -16.94
N GLU A 31 4.89 -7.20 -17.32
CA GLU A 31 3.76 -6.39 -16.85
C GLU A 31 2.41 -6.88 -17.39
N PHE A 32 1.47 -7.08 -16.46
CA PHE A 32 0.07 -7.32 -16.77
C PHE A 32 -0.67 -5.99 -16.89
N LYS A 33 -1.45 -5.83 -17.96
CA LYS A 33 -2.25 -4.61 -18.20
C LYS A 33 -1.41 -3.32 -18.07
N ALA A 34 -0.21 -3.29 -18.65
CA ALA A 34 0.73 -2.16 -18.53
C ALA A 34 0.10 -0.80 -18.90
N ARG A 35 -0.78 -0.77 -19.91
CA ARG A 35 -1.44 0.44 -20.40
C ARG A 35 -2.80 0.75 -19.75
N TYR A 36 -3.23 -0.03 -18.76
CA TYR A 36 -4.48 0.16 -18.04
C TYR A 36 -4.19 0.37 -16.55
N ALA A 37 -4.76 1.42 -15.97
CA ALA A 37 -4.53 1.84 -14.58
C ALA A 37 -3.03 1.90 -14.20
N PRO A 38 -2.24 2.85 -14.75
CA PRO A 38 -0.80 2.93 -14.53
C PRO A 38 -0.41 3.31 -13.10
N THR A 39 -1.37 3.70 -12.26
CA THR A 39 -1.14 3.98 -10.82
C THR A 39 -1.00 2.73 -9.96
N ILE A 40 -1.19 1.54 -10.55
CA ILE A 40 -0.81 0.26 -9.95
C ILE A 40 -0.07 -0.58 -10.98
N VAL A 41 1.13 -1.00 -10.63
CA VAL A 41 1.94 -1.90 -11.45
C VAL A 41 1.65 -3.32 -10.99
N THR A 42 1.28 -4.18 -11.94
CA THR A 42 1.15 -5.61 -11.70
C THR A 42 1.91 -6.38 -12.75
N GLY A 43 2.55 -7.47 -12.36
CA GLY A 43 3.34 -8.25 -13.30
C GLY A 43 4.00 -9.47 -12.69
N PHE A 44 4.41 -10.40 -13.55
CA PHE A 44 5.11 -11.61 -13.16
C PHE A 44 6.63 -11.39 -13.27
N ALA A 45 7.36 -11.90 -12.30
CA ALA A 45 8.81 -11.90 -12.28
C ALA A 45 9.32 -13.14 -11.54
N HIS A 46 10.65 -13.24 -11.40
CA HIS A 46 11.28 -14.19 -10.49
C HIS A 46 12.11 -13.44 -9.45
N LEU A 47 12.19 -13.98 -8.23
CA LEU A 47 13.02 -13.46 -7.15
C LEU A 47 13.73 -14.65 -6.51
N HIS A 48 15.07 -14.69 -6.61
CA HIS A 48 15.89 -15.85 -6.20
C HIS A 48 15.41 -17.16 -6.86
N GLY A 49 15.00 -17.10 -8.13
CA GLY A 49 14.47 -18.24 -8.87
C GLY A 49 13.02 -18.61 -8.56
N TYR A 50 12.40 -18.05 -7.52
CA TYR A 50 10.99 -18.28 -7.21
C TYR A 50 10.09 -17.41 -8.09
N PRO A 51 9.01 -17.95 -8.70
CA PRO A 51 8.05 -17.13 -9.41
C PRO A 51 7.29 -16.23 -8.43
N VAL A 52 7.11 -14.96 -8.79
CA VAL A 52 6.39 -13.98 -7.97
C VAL A 52 5.43 -13.14 -8.82
N GLY A 53 4.23 -12.91 -8.27
CA GLY A 53 3.27 -11.95 -8.78
C GLY A 53 3.37 -10.66 -7.97
N ILE A 54 3.82 -9.59 -8.62
CA ILE A 54 4.05 -8.30 -7.95
C ILE A 54 2.83 -7.41 -8.11
N VAL A 55 2.40 -6.77 -7.01
CA VAL A 55 1.39 -5.72 -6.97
C VAL A 55 2.00 -4.51 -6.27
N ALA A 56 2.21 -3.41 -7.00
CA ALA A 56 2.98 -2.28 -6.50
C ALA A 56 2.30 -0.95 -6.79
N ASN A 57 2.22 -0.06 -5.80
CA ASN A 57 1.62 1.26 -5.99
C ASN A 57 2.54 2.19 -6.78
N ASN A 58 1.93 2.93 -7.71
CA ASN A 58 2.59 3.94 -8.53
C ASN A 58 1.76 5.24 -8.55
N GLY A 59 1.05 5.52 -7.45
CA GLY A 59 0.09 6.61 -7.32
C GLY A 59 -1.16 6.22 -6.53
N VAL A 60 -2.17 7.09 -6.57
CA VAL A 60 -3.49 6.86 -5.96
C VAL A 60 -4.26 5.74 -6.68
N LEU A 61 -5.13 5.03 -5.97
CA LEU A 61 -5.93 3.96 -6.56
C LEU A 61 -7.25 4.50 -7.14
N PHE A 62 -7.55 4.09 -8.36
CA PHE A 62 -8.85 4.27 -9.02
C PHE A 62 -9.61 2.94 -9.07
N SER A 63 -10.87 2.97 -9.52
CA SER A 63 -11.65 1.76 -9.82
C SER A 63 -10.88 0.80 -10.72
N GLU A 64 -10.29 1.32 -11.78
CA GLU A 64 -9.49 0.58 -12.75
C GLU A 64 -8.27 -0.06 -12.10
N SER A 65 -7.64 0.62 -11.15
CA SER A 65 -6.52 0.09 -10.37
C SER A 65 -6.97 -1.12 -9.54
N ALA A 66 -8.10 -1.01 -8.86
CA ALA A 66 -8.65 -2.10 -8.06
C ALA A 66 -9.10 -3.30 -8.91
N LEU A 67 -9.73 -3.06 -10.06
CA LEU A 67 -10.12 -4.11 -11.01
C LEU A 67 -8.90 -4.80 -11.63
N LYS A 68 -7.85 -4.05 -11.94
CA LYS A 68 -6.55 -4.59 -12.39
C LYS A 68 -5.91 -5.46 -11.32
N GLY A 69 -5.84 -4.97 -10.08
CA GLY A 69 -5.29 -5.69 -8.93
C GLY A 69 -6.06 -6.99 -8.65
N THR A 70 -7.39 -6.92 -8.61
CA THR A 70 -8.30 -8.07 -8.41
C THR A 70 -8.00 -9.17 -9.42
N HIS A 71 -8.08 -8.86 -10.72
CA HIS A 71 -7.85 -9.85 -11.78
C HIS A 71 -6.43 -10.42 -11.71
N PHE A 72 -5.42 -9.59 -11.43
CA PHE A 72 -4.06 -10.09 -11.30
C PHE A 72 -3.88 -11.06 -10.12
N ILE A 73 -4.52 -10.79 -8.98
CA ILE A 73 -4.53 -11.70 -7.83
C ILE A 73 -5.22 -13.03 -8.20
N GLU A 74 -6.35 -12.99 -8.91
CA GLU A 74 -7.02 -14.21 -9.39
C GLU A 74 -6.09 -15.07 -10.26
N LEU A 75 -5.34 -14.44 -11.18
CA LEU A 75 -4.35 -15.16 -12.01
C LEU A 75 -3.23 -15.79 -11.18
N CYS A 76 -2.71 -15.08 -10.18
CA CYS A 76 -1.67 -15.61 -9.30
C CYS A 76 -2.21 -16.78 -8.47
N CYS A 77 -3.42 -16.66 -7.91
CA CYS A 77 -4.08 -17.71 -7.16
C CYS A 77 -4.35 -18.95 -8.02
N ALA A 78 -4.83 -18.78 -9.26
CA ALA A 78 -5.09 -19.89 -10.18
C ALA A 78 -3.81 -20.65 -10.56
N ARG A 79 -2.66 -19.96 -10.59
CA ARG A 79 -1.36 -20.54 -10.94
C ARG A 79 -0.52 -20.98 -9.74
N GLY A 80 -1.00 -20.76 -8.52
CA GLY A 80 -0.23 -21.03 -7.30
C GLY A 80 0.99 -20.14 -7.11
N VAL A 81 1.01 -18.94 -7.72
CA VAL A 81 2.14 -18.00 -7.68
C VAL A 81 2.05 -17.14 -6.42
N PRO A 82 3.11 -17.08 -5.57
CA PRO A 82 3.21 -16.15 -4.45
C PRO A 82 3.00 -14.69 -4.86
N LEU A 83 2.36 -13.92 -3.99
CA LEU A 83 2.11 -12.50 -4.17
C LEU A 83 3.10 -11.66 -3.37
N LEU A 84 3.67 -10.64 -4.00
CA LEU A 84 4.49 -9.60 -3.37
C LEU A 84 3.79 -8.25 -3.51
N PHE A 85 3.47 -7.62 -2.38
CA PHE A 85 2.88 -6.28 -2.33
C PHE A 85 3.94 -5.24 -1.97
N LEU A 86 4.10 -4.22 -2.80
CA LEU A 86 4.95 -3.05 -2.52
C LEU A 86 4.06 -1.84 -2.24
N GLN A 87 3.92 -1.48 -0.96
CA GLN A 87 3.03 -0.41 -0.54
C GLN A 87 3.70 0.96 -0.60
N ASN A 88 3.12 1.82 -1.42
CA ASN A 88 3.35 3.27 -1.40
C ASN A 88 2.04 3.98 -1.76
N ILE A 89 1.07 3.88 -0.86
CA ILE A 89 -0.31 4.24 -1.10
C ILE A 89 -0.80 5.33 -0.14
N THR A 90 -1.36 6.38 -0.72
CA THR A 90 -2.01 7.47 0.01
C THR A 90 -3.53 7.31 0.12
N GLY A 91 -4.13 6.42 -0.69
CA GLY A 91 -5.54 6.07 -0.62
C GLY A 91 -6.19 5.89 -2.00
N PHE A 92 -7.51 5.80 -1.99
CA PHE A 92 -8.34 5.80 -3.19
C PHE A 92 -8.70 7.23 -3.61
N MET A 93 -9.00 7.40 -4.90
CA MET A 93 -9.44 8.70 -5.39
C MET A 93 -10.81 9.09 -4.82
N VAL A 94 -10.91 10.30 -4.27
CA VAL A 94 -12.15 10.85 -3.72
C VAL A 94 -12.85 11.78 -4.71
N GLY A 95 -14.18 11.81 -4.65
CA GLY A 95 -15.00 12.75 -5.41
C GLY A 95 -16.33 12.16 -5.88
N LYS A 96 -17.36 13.00 -6.03
CA LYS A 96 -18.73 12.59 -6.37
C LYS A 96 -18.80 11.65 -7.59
N LYS A 97 -18.03 11.96 -8.65
CA LYS A 97 -17.97 11.14 -9.87
C LYS A 97 -17.42 9.73 -9.62
N TYR A 98 -16.39 9.61 -8.78
CA TYR A 98 -15.76 8.32 -8.47
C TYR A 98 -16.65 7.46 -7.57
N GLU A 99 -17.32 8.07 -6.59
CA GLU A 99 -18.30 7.38 -5.75
C GLU A 99 -19.48 6.86 -6.56
N GLN A 100 -20.06 7.71 -7.43
CA GLN A 100 -21.14 7.30 -8.33
C GLN A 100 -20.70 6.25 -9.36
N GLY A 101 -19.43 6.29 -9.76
CA GLY A 101 -18.80 5.27 -10.60
C GLY A 101 -18.59 3.93 -9.91
N GLY A 102 -18.73 3.86 -8.58
CA GLY A 102 -18.61 2.63 -7.81
C GLY A 102 -17.21 2.32 -7.31
N ILE A 103 -16.35 3.32 -7.09
CA ILE A 103 -14.99 3.10 -6.57
C ILE A 103 -14.96 2.26 -5.29
N THR A 104 -15.96 2.43 -4.42
CA THR A 104 -16.14 1.62 -3.22
C THR A 104 -16.36 0.13 -3.54
N LYS A 105 -17.22 -0.22 -4.51
CA LYS A 105 -17.43 -1.63 -4.88
C LYS A 105 -16.24 -2.23 -5.61
N ASP A 106 -15.51 -1.45 -6.40
CA ASP A 106 -14.33 -1.93 -7.09
C ASP A 106 -13.15 -2.13 -6.14
N GLY A 107 -12.93 -1.20 -5.20
CA GLY A 107 -12.00 -1.40 -4.09
C GLY A 107 -12.34 -2.63 -3.25
N ALA A 108 -13.63 -2.87 -2.98
CA ALA A 108 -14.07 -4.06 -2.26
C ALA A 108 -13.75 -5.38 -2.99
N LYS A 109 -13.77 -5.41 -4.34
CA LYS A 109 -13.31 -6.58 -5.11
C LYS A 109 -11.84 -6.88 -4.84
N MET A 110 -10.99 -5.85 -4.80
CA MET A 110 -9.56 -6.02 -4.54
C MET A 110 -9.31 -6.53 -3.12
N VAL A 111 -10.00 -5.95 -2.12
CA VAL A 111 -9.92 -6.41 -0.73
C VAL A 111 -10.39 -7.86 -0.59
N ASN A 112 -11.48 -8.24 -1.26
CA ASN A 112 -11.97 -9.63 -1.28
C ASN A 112 -10.91 -10.58 -1.86
N ALA A 113 -10.29 -10.21 -2.99
CA ALA A 113 -9.25 -11.01 -3.61
C ALA A 113 -8.03 -11.19 -2.68
N VAL A 114 -7.56 -10.11 -2.05
CA VAL A 114 -6.45 -10.15 -1.08
C VAL A 114 -6.77 -11.05 0.13
N ALA A 115 -7.96 -10.88 0.71
CA ALA A 115 -8.38 -11.60 1.91
C ALA A 115 -8.50 -13.11 1.68
N ASN A 116 -9.01 -13.51 0.51
CA ASN A 116 -9.25 -14.93 0.21
C ASN A 116 -8.04 -15.64 -0.42
N ALA A 117 -7.07 -14.89 -0.97
CA ALA A 117 -5.88 -15.47 -1.61
C ALA A 117 -5.09 -16.37 -0.63
N ARG A 118 -4.97 -17.66 -0.99
CA ARG A 118 -4.28 -18.71 -0.20
C ARG A 118 -2.84 -18.98 -0.60
N VAL A 119 -2.39 -18.42 -1.73
CA VAL A 119 -0.97 -18.37 -2.07
C VAL A 119 -0.19 -17.58 -1.00
N PRO A 120 1.10 -17.85 -0.79
CA PRO A 120 1.92 -17.01 0.08
C PRO A 120 1.84 -15.54 -0.33
N LYS A 121 1.65 -14.66 0.65
CA LYS A 121 1.62 -13.20 0.47
C LYS A 121 2.75 -12.60 1.28
N LEU A 122 3.58 -11.76 0.67
CA LEU A 122 4.60 -10.97 1.35
C LEU A 122 4.30 -9.50 1.07
N THR A 123 4.53 -8.65 2.07
CA THR A 123 4.28 -7.21 1.96
C THR A 123 5.53 -6.43 2.37
N VAL A 124 5.90 -5.42 1.60
CA VAL A 124 6.92 -4.44 1.97
C VAL A 124 6.33 -3.04 1.83
N VAL A 125 6.33 -2.28 2.92
CA VAL A 125 5.98 -0.86 2.88
C VAL A 125 7.21 -0.07 2.48
N VAL A 126 7.25 0.36 1.21
CA VAL A 126 8.38 1.09 0.59
C VAL A 126 8.18 2.62 0.63
N GLY A 127 7.01 3.07 1.08
CA GLY A 127 6.68 4.48 1.23
C GLY A 127 5.50 4.66 2.19
N ASN A 128 4.38 5.17 1.69
CA ASN A 128 3.19 5.38 2.52
C ASN A 128 2.29 4.14 2.61
N SER A 129 1.62 3.97 3.74
CA SER A 129 0.57 2.97 3.94
C SER A 129 -0.61 3.63 4.68
N TYR A 130 -1.53 4.23 3.92
CA TYR A 130 -2.65 4.97 4.49
C TYR A 130 -4.03 4.36 4.20
N GLY A 131 -4.90 4.37 5.22
CA GLY A 131 -6.33 4.13 5.13
C GLY A 131 -6.72 2.86 4.37
N ALA A 132 -7.76 2.96 3.53
CA ALA A 132 -8.25 1.83 2.73
C ALA A 132 -7.22 1.28 1.73
N GLY A 133 -6.19 2.07 1.38
CA GLY A 133 -5.08 1.62 0.55
C GLY A 133 -4.27 0.49 1.21
N ASN A 134 -4.05 0.58 2.52
CA ASN A 134 -3.39 -0.48 3.30
C ASN A 134 -4.15 -1.82 3.15
N TYR A 135 -5.47 -1.77 3.14
CA TYR A 135 -6.31 -2.96 3.05
C TYR A 135 -6.20 -3.64 1.68
N GLY A 136 -6.35 -2.85 0.61
CA GLY A 136 -6.25 -3.35 -0.75
C GLY A 136 -4.85 -3.86 -1.13
N MET A 137 -3.81 -3.41 -0.42
CA MET A 137 -2.41 -3.80 -0.68
C MET A 137 -1.87 -4.83 0.32
N CYS A 138 -2.74 -5.62 0.97
CA CYS A 138 -2.34 -6.68 1.90
C CYS A 138 -1.56 -6.19 3.14
N GLY A 139 -2.13 -5.21 3.85
CA GLY A 139 -1.64 -4.80 5.17
C GLY A 139 -1.75 -5.89 6.25
N ARG A 140 -1.35 -5.57 7.48
CA ARG A 140 -1.20 -6.53 8.59
C ARG A 140 -2.44 -7.40 8.84
N ALA A 141 -3.63 -6.81 8.72
CA ALA A 141 -4.91 -7.51 8.93
C ALA A 141 -5.23 -8.60 7.89
N TYR A 142 -4.51 -8.65 6.77
CA TYR A 142 -4.71 -9.61 5.68
C TYR A 142 -3.74 -10.79 5.70
N SER A 143 -3.04 -10.95 6.83
CA SER A 143 -2.15 -12.07 7.12
C SER A 143 -1.16 -12.39 5.98
N PRO A 144 -0.34 -11.43 5.53
CA PRO A 144 0.87 -11.78 4.80
C PRO A 144 1.75 -12.65 5.70
N ARG A 145 2.52 -13.57 5.10
CA ARG A 145 3.48 -14.41 5.82
C ARG A 145 4.54 -13.57 6.52
N PHE A 146 4.97 -12.51 5.85
CA PHE A 146 5.84 -11.48 6.39
C PHE A 146 5.39 -10.11 5.87
N LEU A 147 5.41 -9.12 6.75
CA LEU A 147 5.23 -7.70 6.42
C LEU A 147 6.44 -6.93 6.93
N PHE A 148 7.19 -6.30 6.04
CA PHE A 148 8.33 -5.47 6.40
C PHE A 148 8.07 -4.00 6.08
N MET A 149 8.83 -3.12 6.73
CA MET A 149 8.82 -1.69 6.44
C MET A 149 10.21 -1.19 6.07
N TRP A 150 10.30 -0.22 5.17
CA TRP A 150 11.51 0.57 5.00
C TRP A 150 11.62 1.69 6.05
N PRO A 151 12.82 2.21 6.34
CA PRO A 151 12.99 3.24 7.37
C PRO A 151 12.28 4.56 7.03
N ASN A 152 12.13 4.86 5.73
CA ASN A 152 11.41 6.03 5.24
C ASN A 152 9.88 5.85 5.26
N ALA A 153 9.39 4.65 5.55
CA ALA A 153 7.97 4.36 5.44
C ALA A 153 7.14 5.06 6.53
N ARG A 154 5.87 5.31 6.21
CA ARG A 154 4.89 5.89 7.13
C ARG A 154 3.58 5.11 7.08
N ILE A 155 2.97 4.86 8.24
CA ILE A 155 1.71 4.11 8.36
C ILE A 155 0.74 4.83 9.29
N SER A 156 -0.50 5.06 8.84
CA SER A 156 -1.53 5.73 9.64
C SER A 156 -2.91 5.58 8.98
N VAL A 157 -3.97 6.01 9.67
CA VAL A 157 -5.33 5.98 9.11
C VAL A 157 -5.49 6.87 7.87
N MET A 158 -4.77 7.98 7.82
CA MET A 158 -4.66 8.91 6.69
C MET A 158 -3.35 9.71 6.81
N GLY A 159 -2.97 10.49 5.79
CA GLY A 159 -1.79 11.36 5.90
C GLY A 159 -1.98 12.45 6.97
N GLY A 160 -0.91 12.84 7.68
CA GLY A 160 -0.98 13.85 8.74
C GLY A 160 -1.57 15.19 8.29
N GLU A 161 -1.13 15.68 7.13
CA GLU A 161 -1.69 16.89 6.49
C GLU A 161 -3.19 16.75 6.18
N GLN A 162 -3.61 15.57 5.69
CA GLN A 162 -5.03 15.32 5.41
C GLN A 162 -5.86 15.33 6.70
N ALA A 163 -5.36 14.72 7.77
CA ALA A 163 -6.02 14.71 9.07
C ALA A 163 -6.13 16.12 9.65
N ALA A 164 -5.02 16.87 9.66
CA ALA A 164 -4.97 18.23 10.17
C ALA A 164 -5.92 19.17 9.42
N ASN A 165 -5.95 19.12 8.09
CA ASN A 165 -6.84 19.94 7.27
C ASN A 165 -8.33 19.56 7.44
N THR A 166 -8.63 18.26 7.55
CA THR A 166 -10.02 17.80 7.77
C THR A 166 -10.54 18.25 9.13
N LEU A 167 -9.76 18.06 10.19
CA LEU A 167 -10.13 18.49 11.54
C LEU A 167 -10.25 20.01 11.63
N LEU A 168 -9.36 20.74 10.96
CA LEU A 168 -9.44 22.20 10.89
C LEU A 168 -10.73 22.65 10.20
N THR A 169 -11.09 22.04 9.07
CA THR A 169 -12.33 22.37 8.33
C THR A 169 -13.56 22.18 9.20
N VAL A 170 -13.66 21.06 9.93
CA VAL A 170 -14.77 20.80 10.87
C VAL A 170 -14.80 21.84 11.99
N LYS A 171 -13.64 22.18 12.56
CA LYS A 171 -13.54 23.19 13.62
C LYS A 171 -14.01 24.57 13.15
N LEU A 172 -13.60 24.99 11.95
CA LEU A 172 -14.04 26.26 11.36
C LEU A 172 -15.55 26.29 11.12
N GLN A 173 -16.16 25.19 10.67
CA GLN A 173 -17.62 25.09 10.50
C GLN A 173 -18.36 25.21 11.85
N GLN A 174 -17.84 24.58 12.90
CA GLN A 174 -18.41 24.68 14.25
C GLN A 174 -18.28 26.08 14.86
N LEU A 175 -17.19 26.80 14.55
CA LEU A 175 -16.99 28.19 14.96
C LEU A 175 -17.93 29.13 14.20
N ALA A 176 -18.04 28.96 12.88
CA ALA A 176 -18.95 29.73 12.04
C ALA A 176 -20.42 29.60 12.50
N GLY A 177 -20.85 28.40 12.90
CA GLY A 177 -22.19 28.17 13.47
C GLY A 177 -22.44 28.90 14.80
N ARG A 178 -21.38 29.39 15.47
CA ARG A 178 -21.43 30.21 16.69
C ARG A 178 -21.09 31.69 16.44
N GLY A 179 -20.88 32.09 15.19
CA GLY A 179 -20.42 33.44 14.84
C GLY A 179 -18.97 33.73 15.21
N GLU A 180 -18.19 32.72 15.56
CA GLU A 180 -16.77 32.82 15.90
C GLU A 180 -15.90 32.56 14.65
N THR A 181 -14.69 33.13 14.62
CA THR A 181 -13.69 32.89 13.56
C THR A 181 -12.35 32.53 14.17
N MET A 182 -11.42 32.05 13.33
CA MET A 182 -10.09 31.64 13.76
C MET A 182 -9.06 32.25 12.80
N THR A 183 -8.10 32.99 13.35
CA THR A 183 -6.98 33.58 12.62
C THR A 183 -6.06 32.50 12.05
N GLU A 184 -5.25 32.83 11.04
CA GLU A 184 -4.31 31.86 10.47
C GLU A 184 -3.30 31.31 11.50
N GLU A 185 -2.90 32.12 12.48
CA GLU A 185 -2.00 31.70 13.55
C GLU A 185 -2.65 30.66 14.46
N GLU A 186 -3.90 30.86 14.83
CA GLU A 186 -4.69 29.89 15.59
C GLU A 186 -4.95 28.61 14.78
N GLN A 187 -5.15 28.73 13.46
CA GLN A 187 -5.25 27.57 12.56
C GLN A 187 -3.95 26.75 12.53
N ARG A 188 -2.79 27.41 12.40
CA ARG A 188 -1.48 26.74 12.46
C ARG A 188 -1.24 26.09 13.84
N ALA A 189 -1.56 26.79 14.92
CA ALA A 189 -1.43 26.28 16.29
C ALA A 189 -2.35 25.07 16.54
N PHE A 190 -3.55 25.07 15.96
CA PHE A 190 -4.48 23.94 16.03
C PHE A 190 -3.95 22.71 15.27
N GLN A 191 -3.36 22.91 14.10
CA GLN A 191 -2.83 21.82 13.26
C GLN A 191 -1.53 21.22 13.77
N ALA A 192 -0.64 22.04 14.37
CA ALA A 192 0.68 21.62 14.84
C ALA A 192 0.70 20.33 15.70
N PRO A 193 -0.13 20.17 16.76
CA PRO A 193 -0.13 18.94 17.56
C PRO A 193 -0.64 17.72 16.78
N ILE A 194 -1.53 17.91 15.80
CA ILE A 194 -2.03 16.82 14.94
C ILE A 194 -0.90 16.34 14.03
N LEU A 195 -0.19 17.26 13.39
CA LEU A 195 0.94 16.94 12.51
C LEU A 195 2.05 16.21 13.28
N ALA A 196 2.41 16.72 14.47
CA ALA A 196 3.41 16.09 15.32
C ALA A 196 3.04 14.66 15.72
N LYS A 197 1.77 14.44 16.11
CA LYS A 197 1.26 13.11 16.45
C LYS A 197 1.36 12.12 15.29
N TYR A 198 0.99 12.54 14.09
CA TYR A 198 1.07 11.67 12.90
C TYR A 198 2.51 11.37 12.49
N GLU A 199 3.45 12.30 12.68
CA GLU A 199 4.86 12.06 12.39
C GLU A 199 5.47 11.05 13.37
N GLU A 200 5.15 11.17 14.66
CA GLU A 200 5.61 10.25 15.71
C GLU A 200 5.00 8.86 15.54
N GLU A 201 3.67 8.77 15.60
CA GLU A 201 2.93 7.51 15.60
C GLU A 201 2.98 6.80 14.24
N GLY A 202 3.22 7.56 13.16
CA GLY A 202 3.29 7.02 11.81
C GLY A 202 4.65 6.48 11.41
N SER A 203 5.69 6.70 12.22
CA SER A 203 7.06 6.28 11.89
C SER A 203 7.22 4.74 11.87
N ALA A 204 8.15 4.24 11.05
CA ALA A 204 8.48 2.81 11.02
C ALA A 204 8.93 2.28 12.40
N TYR A 205 9.63 3.11 13.19
CA TYR A 205 10.04 2.76 14.55
C TYR A 205 8.86 2.60 15.50
N TYR A 206 7.85 3.47 15.42
CA TYR A 206 6.65 3.36 16.23
C TYR A 206 5.85 2.10 15.89
N SER A 207 5.76 1.79 14.59
CA SER A 207 5.11 0.59 14.04
C SER A 207 5.79 -0.70 14.51
N THR A 208 7.11 -0.81 14.31
CA THR A 208 7.85 -2.04 14.59
C THR A 208 7.91 -2.36 16.09
N ALA A 209 7.96 -1.33 16.94
CA ALA A 209 7.87 -1.47 18.39
C ALA A 209 6.54 -2.10 18.86
N ARG A 210 5.52 -2.17 18.00
CA ARG A 210 4.18 -2.70 18.27
C ARG A 210 3.82 -3.92 17.42
N LEU A 211 4.78 -4.48 16.68
CA LEU A 211 4.61 -5.67 15.83
C LEU A 211 3.51 -5.51 14.75
N TRP A 212 3.28 -4.28 14.29
CA TRP A 212 2.45 -4.03 13.12
C TRP A 212 3.13 -4.51 11.83
N ASP A 213 4.46 -4.55 11.86
CA ASP A 213 5.37 -5.19 10.92
C ASP A 213 6.25 -6.22 11.64
N ASP A 214 6.95 -7.04 10.86
CA ASP A 214 7.87 -8.07 11.31
C ASP A 214 9.33 -7.58 11.29
N GLY A 215 9.55 -6.28 11.06
CA GLY A 215 10.86 -5.65 11.08
C GLY A 215 11.03 -4.52 10.07
N ILE A 216 11.96 -3.64 10.40
CA ILE A 216 12.47 -2.63 9.48
C ILE A 216 13.64 -3.24 8.70
N LEU A 217 13.57 -3.18 7.37
CA LEU A 217 14.64 -3.64 6.50
C LEU A 217 15.46 -2.46 5.99
N ASP A 218 16.77 -2.65 5.84
CA ASP A 218 17.53 -1.82 4.91
C ASP A 218 16.93 -2.03 3.50
N PRO A 219 16.57 -0.96 2.75
CA PRO A 219 16.09 -1.09 1.38
C PRO A 219 16.94 -2.01 0.50
N ALA A 220 18.27 -2.02 0.66
CA ALA A 220 19.18 -2.87 -0.09
C ALA A 220 19.05 -4.37 0.23
N GLU A 221 18.66 -4.72 1.45
CA GLU A 221 18.50 -6.11 1.92
C GLU A 221 17.12 -6.70 1.57
N THR A 222 16.21 -5.88 1.04
CA THR A 222 14.84 -6.29 0.71
C THR A 222 14.79 -7.55 -0.15
N ARG A 223 15.68 -7.65 -1.15
CA ARG A 223 15.72 -8.80 -2.07
C ARG A 223 16.00 -10.10 -1.33
N ASP A 224 17.04 -10.15 -0.50
CA ASP A 224 17.44 -11.36 0.21
C ASP A 224 16.42 -11.74 1.29
N ALA A 225 15.89 -10.75 2.02
CA ALA A 225 14.84 -10.96 3.01
C ALA A 225 13.57 -11.57 2.38
N LEU A 226 13.16 -11.07 1.20
CA LEU A 226 12.05 -11.64 0.44
C LEU A 226 12.36 -13.05 -0.07
N GLY A 227 13.60 -13.30 -0.51
CA GLY A 227 14.04 -14.64 -0.94
C GLY A 227 13.91 -15.67 0.19
N LEU A 228 14.39 -15.32 1.39
CA LEU A 228 14.24 -16.15 2.58
C LEU A 228 12.77 -16.32 2.98
N GLY A 229 11.98 -15.24 2.96
CA GLY A 229 10.56 -15.28 3.27
C GLY A 229 9.76 -16.18 2.32
N LEU A 230 10.11 -16.19 1.03
CA LEU A 230 9.54 -17.08 0.02
C LEU A 230 9.94 -18.54 0.29
N ALA A 231 11.23 -18.80 0.50
CA ALA A 231 11.72 -20.14 0.81
C ALA A 231 11.02 -20.74 2.04
N ALA A 232 10.90 -19.95 3.12
CA ALA A 232 10.20 -20.36 4.34
C ALA A 232 8.69 -20.59 4.09
N SER A 233 8.05 -19.75 3.27
CA SER A 233 6.62 -19.85 3.00
C SER A 233 6.24 -21.03 2.11
N LEU A 234 7.13 -21.45 1.22
CA LEU A 234 6.92 -22.54 0.27
C LEU A 234 7.19 -23.93 0.86
N GLY A 235 7.69 -24.02 2.09
CA GLY A 235 7.77 -25.28 2.83
C GLY A 235 6.42 -25.85 3.26
N ALA A 236 5.34 -25.05 3.20
CA ALA A 236 3.97 -25.47 3.48
C ALA A 236 3.21 -25.82 2.19
N PRO A 237 2.31 -26.83 2.21
CA PRO A 237 1.51 -27.17 1.04
C PRO A 237 0.61 -26.01 0.60
N LEU A 238 0.55 -25.79 -0.71
CA LEU A 238 -0.35 -24.78 -1.29
C LEU A 238 -1.80 -25.22 -1.13
N VAL A 239 -2.61 -24.33 -0.55
CA VAL A 239 -4.06 -24.54 -0.40
C VAL A 239 -4.77 -23.86 -1.57
N PRO A 240 -5.74 -24.53 -2.22
CA PRO A 240 -6.56 -23.89 -3.24
C PRO A 240 -7.25 -22.63 -2.71
N THR A 241 -7.30 -21.59 -3.54
CA THR A 241 -8.00 -20.35 -3.20
C THR A 241 -9.49 -20.49 -3.53
N LYS A 242 -10.36 -20.12 -2.59
CA LYS A 242 -11.81 -19.97 -2.81
C LYS A 242 -12.19 -18.54 -2.48
N PHE A 243 -12.55 -17.75 -3.49
CA PHE A 243 -12.98 -16.38 -3.29
C PHE A 243 -14.39 -16.31 -2.70
N GLY A 244 -14.66 -15.25 -1.93
CA GLY A 244 -16.01 -14.88 -1.52
C GLY A 244 -16.80 -14.27 -2.69
N VAL A 245 -18.02 -13.81 -2.42
CA VAL A 245 -18.84 -13.15 -3.44
C VAL A 245 -18.23 -11.81 -3.86
N PHE A 246 -17.94 -11.65 -5.14
CA PHE A 246 -17.54 -10.36 -5.71
C PHE A 246 -18.77 -9.48 -5.96
N ARG A 247 -18.72 -8.24 -5.48
CA ARG A 247 -19.73 -7.22 -5.77
C ARG A 247 -19.47 -6.61 -7.14
N MET A 248 -20.15 -7.09 -8.18
CA MET A 248 -19.96 -6.65 -9.57
C MET A 248 -20.33 -5.18 -9.81
#